data_AF-A0A7S2RCR6-F1
#
_entry.id   AF-A0A7S2RCR6-F1
#
_cell.length_a   1.000
_cell.length_b   1.000
_cell.length_c   1.000
_cell.angle_alpha   90.00
_cell.angle_beta   90.00
_cell.angle_gamma   90.00
#
_symmetry.space_group_name_H-M   'P 1'
#
loop_
_entity.id
_entity.type
_entity.pdbx_description
1 polymer ?
#
loop_
_entity_poly.entity_id
_entity_poly.type
_entity_poly.pdbx_seq_one_letter_code
_entity_poly.pdbx_strand_id
1 'polypeptide(L)'
;MSLFMAKMALKSAPNPLNEPLVNGGSDDEMSIDPGASNMERMKKMDAKSKSKLYLVSGVSMCTMGMGSIALVTGEPLIGMVGCVIGIILGPFVIINEIAVATQASKRGLFNMIREEANRMSGINDELHDNVDEVEAQVDRTKRITAKLEGICDGQSSNVEKLVECVKENGEIIEAMKLCLAETAIQTIIRVVLSGDNDRNFLVEGNEVPQVALKVYIELGAQGMKVNLKMFQEALRKNPSLEDLVQMLKNILNTKKGESTDNRNQEKTGDFGFLEVDLDKHKNKEKPSKEDFWVEYERNEAFGSSEAAHSK
;
A
#
# COMPACT_ATOMS: atom_id res chain seq x y z
N MET A 1 13.82 1.67 -57.25
CA MET A 1 14.03 0.32 -56.67
C MET A 1 14.82 0.32 -55.35
N SER A 2 14.88 1.40 -54.58
CA SER A 2 15.48 1.40 -53.22
C SER A 2 14.49 1.67 -52.08
N LEU A 3 13.22 1.97 -52.39
CA LEU A 3 12.20 2.27 -51.37
C LEU A 3 11.28 1.08 -51.03
N PHE A 4 11.42 -0.03 -51.74
CA PHE A 4 10.62 -1.25 -51.52
C PHE A 4 11.29 -2.27 -50.60
N MET A 5 12.60 -2.12 -50.31
CA MET A 5 13.31 -3.00 -49.36
C MET A 5 13.29 -2.50 -47.91
N ALA A 6 13.02 -1.21 -47.66
CA ALA A 6 12.91 -0.68 -46.30
C ALA A 6 11.59 -1.06 -45.60
N LYS A 7 10.57 -1.49 -46.33
CA LYS A 7 9.26 -1.89 -45.77
C LYS A 7 9.13 -3.38 -45.42
N MET A 8 10.12 -4.21 -45.80
CA MET A 8 10.16 -5.63 -45.41
C MET A 8 11.01 -5.92 -44.18
N ALA A 9 11.79 -4.95 -43.67
CA ALA A 9 12.63 -5.14 -42.49
C ALA A 9 11.94 -4.84 -41.14
N LEU A 10 10.70 -4.31 -41.13
CA LEU A 10 10.03 -3.86 -39.89
C LEU A 10 8.79 -4.67 -39.49
N LYS A 11 8.51 -5.82 -40.13
CA LYS A 11 7.29 -6.63 -39.87
C LYS A 11 7.58 -8.10 -39.53
N SER A 12 8.72 -8.37 -38.90
CA SER A 12 9.10 -9.72 -38.44
C SER A 12 9.79 -9.69 -37.09
N ALA A 13 9.12 -9.13 -36.08
CA ALA A 13 9.44 -9.39 -34.68
C ALA A 13 8.19 -9.99 -34.00
N PRO A 14 7.97 -11.30 -34.11
CA PRO A 14 7.13 -11.99 -33.14
C PRO A 14 7.90 -12.09 -31.82
N ASN A 15 7.40 -11.41 -30.79
CA ASN A 15 7.76 -11.67 -29.39
C ASN A 15 7.54 -13.15 -29.06
N PRO A 16 8.51 -13.83 -28.43
CA PRO A 16 8.25 -15.04 -27.67
C PRO A 16 8.67 -14.80 -26.20
N LEU A 17 7.97 -13.88 -25.55
CA LEU A 17 7.86 -13.82 -24.09
C LEU A 17 6.38 -14.01 -23.77
N ASN A 18 5.94 -15.26 -23.95
CA ASN A 18 4.78 -15.90 -23.34
C ASN A 18 4.34 -17.07 -24.23
N GLU A 19 4.74 -18.28 -23.85
CA GLU A 19 3.80 -19.38 -23.68
C GLU A 19 4.39 -20.39 -22.68
N PRO A 20 3.55 -21.02 -21.84
CA PRO A 20 3.97 -21.79 -20.68
C PRO A 20 4.34 -23.21 -21.09
N LEU A 21 5.56 -23.65 -20.77
CA LEU A 21 5.92 -25.07 -20.79
C LEU A 21 5.75 -25.64 -19.38
N VAL A 22 4.49 -25.71 -18.95
CA VAL A 22 4.04 -26.81 -18.08
C VAL A 22 3.39 -27.81 -19.02
N ASN A 23 4.14 -28.83 -19.42
CA ASN A 23 3.55 -30.06 -19.90
C ASN A 23 4.31 -31.22 -19.30
N GLY A 24 3.56 -32.10 -18.64
CA GLY A 24 4.07 -33.19 -17.84
C GLY A 24 4.78 -34.22 -18.70
N GLY A 25 5.89 -34.70 -18.17
CA GLY A 25 6.62 -35.86 -18.63
C GLY A 25 7.00 -36.66 -17.39
N SER A 26 6.14 -37.60 -17.06
CA SER A 26 6.32 -38.77 -16.20
C SER A 26 7.76 -39.09 -15.78
N ASP A 27 7.94 -39.19 -14.46
CA ASP A 27 8.41 -40.40 -13.79
C ASP A 27 9.30 -41.32 -14.65
N ASP A 28 10.58 -41.00 -14.72
CA ASP A 28 11.62 -42.00 -14.89
C ASP A 28 12.75 -41.64 -13.93
N GLU A 29 12.67 -42.21 -12.74
CA GLU A 29 13.77 -42.33 -11.79
C GLU A 29 14.94 -43.05 -12.48
N MET A 30 15.78 -42.31 -13.20
CA MET A 30 17.10 -42.82 -13.57
C MET A 30 18.01 -42.63 -12.36
N SER A 31 17.90 -43.57 -11.42
CA SER A 31 18.91 -43.82 -10.40
C SER A 31 20.22 -44.23 -11.10
N ILE A 32 20.97 -43.24 -11.56
CA ILE A 32 22.35 -43.42 -11.98
C ILE A 32 23.12 -43.73 -10.70
N ASP A 33 23.28 -45.01 -10.39
CA ASP A 33 24.25 -45.49 -9.41
C ASP A 33 25.67 -45.16 -9.93
N PRO A 34 26.34 -44.11 -9.40
CA PRO A 34 27.66 -43.72 -9.87
C PRO A 34 28.76 -44.59 -9.24
N GLY A 35 28.40 -45.56 -8.39
CA GLY A 35 29.32 -46.33 -7.57
C GLY A 35 29.96 -47.52 -8.27
N ALA A 36 29.23 -48.20 -9.15
CA ALA A 36 29.69 -49.49 -9.70
C ALA A 36 30.75 -49.35 -10.82
N SER A 37 30.64 -48.35 -11.69
CA SER A 37 31.51 -48.23 -12.87
C SER A 37 32.90 -47.63 -12.57
N ASN A 38 33.02 -46.83 -11.50
CA ASN A 38 34.30 -46.22 -11.12
C ASN A 38 35.18 -47.16 -10.30
N MET A 39 34.61 -48.08 -9.52
CA MET A 39 35.39 -49.01 -8.68
C MET A 39 36.13 -50.07 -9.52
N GLU A 40 35.58 -50.50 -10.67
CA GLU A 40 36.28 -51.38 -11.60
C GLU A 40 37.42 -50.71 -12.37
N ARG A 41 37.27 -49.41 -12.71
CA ARG A 41 38.33 -48.64 -13.38
C ARG A 41 39.50 -48.34 -12.45
N MET A 42 39.27 -48.10 -11.15
CA MET A 42 40.35 -47.91 -10.19
C MET A 42 41.16 -49.20 -9.95
N LYS A 43 40.52 -50.37 -9.85
CA LYS A 43 41.24 -51.66 -9.68
C LYS A 43 42.16 -52.00 -10.85
N LYS A 44 41.79 -51.65 -12.09
CA LYS A 44 42.62 -51.91 -13.28
C LYS A 44 43.84 -50.99 -13.40
N MET A 45 43.82 -49.78 -12.82
CA MET A 45 44.98 -48.88 -12.82
C MET A 45 46.04 -49.29 -11.79
N ASP A 46 45.63 -49.78 -10.61
CA ASP A 46 46.57 -50.26 -9.58
C ASP A 46 47.34 -51.50 -10.03
N ALA A 47 46.70 -52.41 -10.79
CA ALA A 47 47.36 -53.61 -11.31
C ALA A 47 48.45 -53.28 -12.35
N LYS A 48 48.20 -52.34 -13.26
CA LYS A 48 49.18 -51.89 -14.28
C LYS A 48 50.30 -51.03 -13.71
N SER A 49 50.07 -50.34 -12.58
CA SER A 49 51.12 -49.56 -11.90
C SER A 49 52.05 -50.48 -11.12
N LYS A 50 51.50 -51.45 -10.38
CA LYS A 50 52.28 -52.45 -9.63
C LYS A 50 53.15 -53.31 -10.55
N SER A 51 52.66 -53.72 -11.73
CA SER A 51 53.48 -54.50 -12.68
C SER A 51 54.68 -53.74 -13.24
N LYS A 52 54.57 -52.40 -13.40
CA LYS A 52 55.70 -51.56 -13.83
C LYS A 52 56.72 -51.33 -12.71
N LEU A 53 56.25 -51.20 -11.46
CA LEU A 53 57.10 -51.07 -10.29
C LEU A 53 57.98 -52.31 -10.07
N TYR A 54 57.41 -53.52 -10.19
CA TYR A 54 58.17 -54.78 -10.09
C TYR A 54 59.20 -54.96 -11.20
N LEU A 55 58.88 -54.48 -12.42
CA LEU A 55 59.83 -54.49 -13.55
C LEU A 55 61.01 -53.55 -13.30
N VAL A 56 60.75 -52.33 -12.80
CA VAL A 56 61.81 -51.35 -12.49
C VAL A 56 62.65 -51.80 -11.30
N SER A 57 62.05 -52.35 -10.24
CA SER A 57 62.82 -52.89 -9.10
C SER A 57 63.66 -54.09 -9.50
N GLY A 58 63.14 -54.95 -10.38
CA GLY A 58 63.88 -56.10 -10.91
C GLY A 58 65.12 -55.70 -11.72
N VAL A 59 64.98 -54.69 -12.61
CA VAL A 59 66.10 -54.20 -13.43
C VAL A 59 67.18 -53.52 -12.55
N SER A 60 66.79 -52.78 -11.51
CA SER A 60 67.73 -52.14 -10.58
C SER A 60 68.58 -53.15 -9.78
N MET A 61 67.97 -54.25 -9.30
CA MET A 61 68.72 -55.31 -8.62
C MET A 61 69.69 -56.02 -9.57
N CYS A 62 69.32 -56.22 -10.84
CA CYS A 62 70.19 -56.83 -11.84
C CYS A 62 71.40 -55.94 -12.19
N THR A 63 71.25 -54.62 -12.26
CA THR A 63 72.38 -53.71 -12.55
C THR A 63 73.34 -53.60 -11.38
N MET A 64 72.85 -53.58 -10.14
CA MET A 64 73.71 -53.63 -8.94
C MET A 64 74.49 -54.95 -8.85
N GLY A 65 73.84 -56.09 -9.13
CA GLY A 65 74.50 -57.40 -9.13
C GLY A 65 75.58 -57.54 -10.20
N MET A 66 75.33 -57.02 -11.42
CA MET A 66 76.33 -57.02 -12.50
C MET A 66 77.54 -56.13 -12.19
N GLY A 67 77.36 -55.00 -11.48
CA GLY A 67 78.45 -54.14 -11.05
C GLY A 67 79.41 -54.83 -10.07
N SER A 68 78.89 -55.66 -9.16
CA SER A 68 79.70 -56.44 -8.23
C SER A 68 80.49 -57.56 -8.93
N ILE A 69 79.90 -58.20 -9.94
CA ILE A 69 80.57 -59.27 -10.71
C ILE A 69 81.71 -58.71 -11.56
N ALA A 70 81.55 -57.53 -12.16
CA ALA A 70 82.58 -56.88 -12.97
C ALA A 70 83.86 -56.53 -12.17
N LEU A 71 83.74 -56.21 -10.88
CA LEU A 71 84.88 -55.97 -9.99
C LEU A 71 85.69 -57.24 -9.69
N VAL A 72 85.05 -58.42 -9.77
CA VAL A 72 85.69 -59.71 -9.48
C VAL A 72 86.34 -60.32 -10.73
N THR A 73 85.74 -60.14 -11.91
CA THR A 73 86.24 -60.74 -13.16
C THR A 73 87.27 -59.87 -13.89
N GLY A 74 87.39 -58.58 -13.55
CA GLY A 74 88.41 -57.69 -14.11
C GLY A 74 88.16 -57.22 -15.54
N GLU A 75 86.99 -57.51 -16.12
CA GLU A 75 86.62 -57.07 -17.47
C GLU A 75 85.82 -55.74 -17.42
N PRO A 76 86.41 -54.60 -17.82
CA PRO A 76 85.78 -53.29 -17.66
C PRO A 76 84.56 -53.06 -18.57
N LEU A 77 84.39 -53.88 -19.62
CA LEU A 77 83.32 -53.71 -20.61
C LEU A 77 81.92 -53.92 -20.02
N ILE A 78 81.76 -54.86 -19.10
CA ILE A 78 80.45 -55.19 -18.49
C ILE A 78 79.99 -54.04 -17.58
N GLY A 79 80.91 -53.41 -16.85
CA GLY A 79 80.62 -52.25 -16.00
C GLY A 79 80.16 -51.02 -16.80
N MET A 80 80.77 -50.78 -17.97
CA MET A 80 80.38 -49.63 -18.80
C MET A 80 78.95 -49.74 -19.35
N VAL A 81 78.50 -50.93 -19.74
CA VAL A 81 77.12 -51.14 -20.22
C VAL A 81 76.09 -50.88 -19.11
N GLY A 82 76.39 -51.30 -17.87
CA GLY A 82 75.54 -51.02 -16.71
C GLY A 82 75.38 -49.52 -16.43
N CYS A 83 76.47 -48.75 -16.54
CA CYS A 83 76.44 -47.29 -16.35
C CYS A 83 75.60 -46.57 -17.42
N VAL A 84 75.73 -46.97 -18.71
CA VAL A 84 74.97 -46.35 -19.80
C VAL A 84 73.47 -46.58 -19.63
N ILE A 85 73.07 -47.79 -19.22
CA ILE A 85 71.65 -48.10 -18.93
C ILE A 85 71.15 -47.26 -17.74
N GLY A 86 71.96 -47.11 -16.69
CA GLY A 86 71.63 -46.27 -15.53
C GLY A 86 71.40 -44.80 -15.89
N ILE A 87 72.25 -44.24 -16.76
CA ILE A 87 72.12 -42.84 -17.23
C ILE A 87 70.83 -42.63 -18.03
N ILE A 88 70.38 -43.63 -18.79
CA ILE A 88 69.13 -43.55 -19.57
C ILE A 88 67.90 -43.73 -18.67
N LEU A 89 67.96 -44.64 -17.70
CA LEU A 89 66.82 -44.94 -16.82
C LEU A 89 66.62 -43.88 -15.73
N GLY A 90 67.68 -43.21 -15.26
CA GLY A 90 67.59 -42.18 -14.21
C GLY A 90 66.58 -41.07 -14.51
N PRO A 91 66.69 -40.36 -15.64
CA PRO A 91 65.74 -39.32 -16.04
C PRO A 91 64.30 -39.85 -16.18
N PHE A 92 64.14 -41.10 -16.64
CA PHE A 92 62.82 -41.71 -16.81
C PHE A 92 62.11 -41.95 -15.47
N VAL A 93 62.84 -42.35 -14.43
CA VAL A 93 62.27 -42.52 -13.08
C VAL A 93 61.85 -41.17 -12.51
N ILE A 94 62.68 -40.13 -12.67
CA ILE A 94 62.38 -38.78 -12.17
C ILE A 94 61.11 -38.21 -12.82
N ILE A 95 60.94 -38.36 -14.14
CA ILE A 95 59.73 -37.88 -14.84
C ILE A 95 58.47 -38.58 -14.32
N ASN A 96 58.56 -39.90 -14.08
CA ASN A 96 57.42 -40.67 -13.56
C ASN A 96 57.10 -40.29 -12.11
N GLU A 97 58.10 -40.00 -11.28
CA GLU A 97 57.89 -39.53 -9.91
C GLU A 97 57.17 -38.19 -9.88
N ILE A 98 57.55 -37.25 -10.76
CA ILE A 98 56.84 -35.97 -10.93
C ILE A 98 55.40 -36.20 -11.43
N ALA A 99 55.20 -37.14 -12.35
CA ALA A 99 53.87 -37.49 -12.85
C ALA A 99 52.98 -38.11 -11.76
N VAL A 100 53.54 -38.88 -10.82
CA VAL A 100 52.81 -39.43 -9.67
C VAL A 100 52.53 -38.35 -8.62
N ALA A 101 53.51 -37.49 -8.33
CA ALA A 101 53.34 -36.37 -7.39
C ALA A 101 52.24 -35.40 -7.85
N THR A 102 52.13 -35.15 -9.16
CA THR A 102 51.06 -34.30 -9.73
C THR A 102 49.66 -34.94 -9.67
N GLN A 103 49.52 -36.26 -9.51
CA GLN A 103 48.21 -36.89 -9.33
C GLN A 103 47.62 -36.62 -7.93
N ALA A 104 48.46 -36.51 -6.91
CA ALA A 104 48.01 -36.13 -5.56
C ALA A 104 47.43 -34.70 -5.56
N SER A 105 48.06 -33.78 -6.30
CA SER A 105 47.57 -32.40 -6.45
C SER A 105 46.21 -32.34 -7.18
N LYS A 106 46.00 -33.19 -8.20
CA LYS A 106 44.71 -33.29 -8.90
C LYS A 106 43.57 -33.76 -8.00
N ARG A 107 43.83 -34.69 -7.06
CA ARG A 107 42.82 -35.14 -6.09
C ARG A 107 42.42 -34.00 -5.15
N GLY A 108 43.39 -33.19 -4.71
CA GLY A 108 43.12 -31.96 -3.95
C GLY A 108 42.22 -31.00 -4.74
N LEU A 109 42.54 -30.74 -6.01
CA LEU A 109 41.72 -29.90 -6.88
C LEU A 109 40.31 -30.44 -7.09
N PHE A 110 40.13 -31.75 -7.27
CA PHE A 110 38.79 -32.33 -7.40
C PHE A 110 37.97 -32.21 -6.11
N ASN A 111 38.60 -32.37 -4.95
CA ASN A 111 37.92 -32.14 -3.68
C ASN A 111 37.51 -30.67 -3.53
N MET A 112 38.39 -29.72 -3.90
CA MET A 112 38.06 -28.29 -3.89
C MET A 112 36.94 -27.94 -4.87
N ILE A 113 36.95 -28.50 -6.08
CA ILE A 113 35.87 -28.28 -7.06
C ILE A 113 34.56 -28.87 -6.53
N ARG A 114 34.60 -30.03 -5.87
CA ARG A 114 33.40 -30.63 -5.26
C ARG A 114 32.87 -29.80 -4.10
N GLU A 115 33.75 -29.27 -3.27
CA GLU A 115 33.40 -28.37 -2.17
C GLU A 115 32.79 -27.07 -2.70
N GLU A 116 33.39 -26.47 -3.74
CA GLU A 116 32.86 -25.25 -4.35
C GLU A 116 31.53 -25.51 -5.08
N ALA A 117 31.37 -26.64 -5.76
CA ALA A 117 30.11 -27.03 -6.39
C ALA A 117 29.01 -27.23 -5.34
N ASN A 118 29.32 -27.88 -4.21
CA ASN A 118 28.39 -28.02 -3.09
C ASN A 118 28.04 -26.65 -2.48
N ARG A 119 29.02 -25.76 -2.32
CA ARG A 119 28.80 -24.39 -1.83
C ARG A 119 27.89 -23.60 -2.76
N MET A 120 28.14 -23.67 -4.06
CA MET A 120 27.35 -22.98 -5.07
C MET A 120 25.93 -23.55 -5.17
N SER A 121 25.75 -24.86 -5.00
CA SER A 121 24.43 -25.47 -4.86
C SER A 121 23.70 -24.91 -3.65
N GLY A 122 24.35 -24.84 -2.48
CA GLY A 122 23.73 -24.29 -1.26
C GLY A 122 23.34 -22.82 -1.39
N ILE A 123 24.16 -22.00 -2.05
CA ILE A 123 23.83 -20.59 -2.34
C ILE A 123 22.65 -20.50 -3.32
N ASN A 124 22.57 -21.40 -4.30
CA ASN A 124 21.47 -21.40 -5.26
C ASN A 124 20.15 -21.80 -4.60
N ASP A 125 20.19 -22.76 -3.66
CA ASP A 125 19.03 -23.15 -2.86
C ASP A 125 18.58 -21.99 -1.96
N GLU A 126 19.52 -21.31 -1.27
CA GLU A 126 19.21 -20.12 -0.45
C GLU A 126 18.64 -18.97 -1.30
N LEU A 127 19.14 -18.78 -2.52
CA LEU A 127 18.61 -17.76 -3.42
C LEU A 127 17.19 -18.10 -3.87
N HIS A 128 16.91 -19.37 -4.14
CA HIS A 128 15.56 -19.84 -4.45
C HIS A 128 14.59 -19.61 -3.29
N ASP A 129 14.99 -19.96 -2.06
CA ASP A 129 14.18 -19.70 -0.87
C ASP A 129 13.87 -18.20 -0.69
N ASN A 130 14.86 -17.33 -0.94
CA ASN A 130 14.67 -15.89 -0.88
C ASN A 130 13.72 -15.36 -1.98
N VAL A 131 13.79 -15.93 -3.19
CA VAL A 131 12.87 -15.57 -4.29
C VAL A 131 11.44 -15.97 -3.93
N ASP A 132 11.24 -17.18 -3.40
CA ASP A 132 9.94 -17.67 -2.96
C ASP A 132 9.36 -16.79 -1.82
N GLU A 133 10.20 -16.37 -0.87
CA GLU A 133 9.78 -15.44 0.19
C GLU A 133 9.33 -14.09 -0.38
N VAL A 134 10.11 -13.51 -1.29
CA VAL A 134 9.79 -12.23 -1.92
C VAL A 134 8.50 -12.33 -2.74
N GLU A 135 8.28 -13.42 -3.46
CA GLU A 135 7.04 -13.66 -4.20
C GLU A 135 5.83 -13.72 -3.25
N ALA A 136 5.96 -14.41 -2.11
CA ALA A 136 4.92 -14.44 -1.08
C ALA A 136 4.62 -13.03 -0.52
N GLN A 137 5.64 -12.18 -0.35
CA GLN A 137 5.47 -10.80 0.09
C GLN A 137 4.78 -9.93 -0.97
N VAL A 138 5.12 -10.10 -2.25
CA VAL A 138 4.46 -9.40 -3.36
C VAL A 138 2.98 -9.77 -3.42
N ASP A 139 2.64 -11.06 -3.27
CA ASP A 139 1.25 -11.51 -3.30
C ASP A 139 0.44 -11.01 -2.11
N ARG A 140 1.03 -10.95 -0.90
CA ARG A 140 0.40 -10.30 0.26
C ARG A 140 0.14 -8.82 -0.02
N THR A 141 1.11 -8.13 -0.61
CA THR A 141 0.99 -6.71 -0.93
C THR A 141 -0.10 -6.47 -1.96
N LYS A 142 -0.16 -7.27 -3.05
CA LYS A 142 -1.23 -7.21 -4.05
C LYS A 142 -2.61 -7.40 -3.42
N ARG A 143 -2.78 -8.35 -2.50
CA ARG A 143 -4.05 -8.56 -1.78
C ARG A 143 -4.43 -7.37 -0.91
N ILE A 144 -3.47 -6.71 -0.27
CA ILE A 144 -3.71 -5.50 0.52
C ILE A 144 -4.08 -4.33 -0.41
N THR A 145 -3.38 -4.14 -1.52
CA THR A 145 -3.69 -3.11 -2.51
C THR A 145 -5.09 -3.27 -3.08
N ALA A 146 -5.49 -4.48 -3.46
CA ALA A 146 -6.84 -4.75 -3.96
C ALA A 146 -7.94 -4.46 -2.92
N LYS A 147 -7.68 -4.73 -1.62
CA LYS A 147 -8.60 -4.35 -0.54
C LYS A 147 -8.69 -2.84 -0.36
N LEU A 148 -7.56 -2.13 -0.44
CA LEU A 148 -7.53 -0.67 -0.34
C LEU A 148 -8.22 0.00 -1.53
N GLU A 149 -8.06 -0.53 -2.73
CA GLU A 149 -8.75 -0.08 -3.93
C GLU A 149 -10.28 -0.22 -3.77
N GLY A 150 -10.76 -1.38 -3.32
CA GLY A 150 -12.18 -1.58 -3.03
C GLY A 150 -12.73 -0.66 -1.92
N ILE A 151 -11.92 -0.29 -0.93
CA ILE A 151 -12.29 0.70 0.10
C ILE A 151 -12.35 2.10 -0.50
N CYS A 152 -11.38 2.49 -1.33
CA CYS A 152 -11.39 3.78 -2.02
C CYS A 152 -12.61 3.93 -2.93
N ASP A 153 -12.96 2.90 -3.69
CA ASP A 153 -14.14 2.90 -4.56
C ASP A 153 -15.44 3.04 -3.74
N GLY A 154 -15.53 2.34 -2.60
CA GLY A 154 -16.65 2.49 -1.67
C GLY A 154 -16.71 3.87 -1.00
N GLN A 155 -15.56 4.45 -0.67
CA GLN A 155 -15.47 5.75 0.01
C GLN A 155 -15.72 6.92 -0.94
N SER A 156 -15.30 6.83 -2.21
CA SER A 156 -15.59 7.87 -3.21
C SER A 156 -17.10 8.08 -3.37
N SER A 157 -17.88 6.99 -3.43
CA SER A 157 -19.35 7.06 -3.43
C SER A 157 -19.92 7.65 -2.14
N ASN A 158 -19.31 7.39 -0.99
CA ASN A 158 -19.78 7.92 0.29
C ASN A 158 -19.47 9.41 0.47
N VAL A 159 -18.36 9.91 -0.07
CA VAL A 159 -18.04 11.35 -0.05
C VAL A 159 -19.00 12.13 -0.95
N GLU A 160 -19.30 11.62 -2.14
CA GLU A 160 -20.30 12.25 -3.04
C GLU A 160 -21.68 12.32 -2.39
N LYS A 161 -22.15 11.21 -1.79
CA LYS A 161 -23.41 11.18 -1.03
C LYS A 161 -23.41 12.11 0.18
N LEU A 162 -22.28 12.25 0.86
CA LEU A 162 -22.16 13.19 1.97
C LEU A 162 -22.27 14.64 1.49
N VAL A 163 -21.63 14.99 0.37
CA VAL A 163 -21.74 16.32 -0.24
C VAL A 163 -23.19 16.61 -0.67
N GLU A 164 -23.87 15.63 -1.26
CA GLU A 164 -25.29 15.73 -1.63
C GLU A 164 -26.17 15.96 -0.39
N CYS A 165 -26.01 15.15 0.65
CA CYS A 165 -26.75 15.30 1.91
C CYS A 165 -26.48 16.65 2.60
N VAL A 166 -25.26 17.19 2.53
CA VAL A 166 -24.94 18.53 3.05
C VAL A 166 -25.64 19.63 2.23
N LYS A 167 -25.72 19.48 0.90
CA LYS A 167 -26.48 20.41 0.04
C LYS A 167 -27.97 20.37 0.36
N GLU A 168 -28.56 19.19 0.44
CA GLU A 168 -29.97 19.00 0.82
C GLU A 168 -30.27 19.60 2.20
N ASN A 169 -29.40 19.37 3.19
CA ASN A 169 -29.53 19.99 4.50
C ASN A 169 -29.44 21.52 4.44
N GLY A 170 -28.59 22.06 3.56
CA GLY A 170 -28.52 23.50 3.28
C GLY A 170 -29.86 24.05 2.78
N GLU A 171 -30.46 23.39 1.79
CA GLU A 171 -31.77 23.77 1.22
C GLU A 171 -32.89 23.67 2.27
N ILE A 172 -32.89 22.63 3.10
CA ILE A 172 -33.86 22.47 4.20
C ILE A 172 -33.71 23.60 5.23
N ILE A 173 -32.49 23.99 5.59
CA ILE A 173 -32.25 25.09 6.53
C ILE A 173 -32.76 26.42 5.94
N GLU A 174 -32.57 26.66 4.64
CA GLU A 174 -33.11 27.83 3.97
C GLU A 174 -34.64 27.84 3.97
N ALA A 175 -35.27 26.70 3.67
CA ALA A 175 -36.72 26.54 3.76
C ALA A 175 -37.23 26.79 5.19
N MET A 176 -36.56 26.26 6.21
CA MET A 176 -36.92 26.48 7.62
C MET A 176 -36.79 27.95 8.03
N LYS A 177 -35.75 28.66 7.56
CA LYS A 177 -35.59 30.10 7.80
C LYS A 177 -36.75 30.89 7.19
N LEU A 178 -37.19 30.52 5.99
CA LEU A 178 -38.32 31.16 5.32
C LEU A 178 -39.62 30.90 6.10
N CYS A 179 -39.89 29.66 6.51
CA CYS A 179 -41.05 29.34 7.34
C CYS A 179 -41.05 30.08 8.69
N LEU A 180 -39.89 30.20 9.34
CA LEU A 180 -39.76 30.97 10.59
C LEU A 180 -40.07 32.46 10.37
N ALA A 181 -39.60 33.03 9.27
CA ALA A 181 -39.83 34.44 8.97
C ALA A 181 -41.30 34.72 8.60
N GLU A 182 -41.96 33.82 7.86
CA GLU A 182 -43.40 33.87 7.61
C GLU A 182 -44.21 33.78 8.91
N THR A 183 -43.83 32.83 9.78
CA THR A 183 -44.46 32.66 11.10
C THR A 183 -44.28 33.91 11.97
N ALA A 184 -43.09 34.52 11.94
CA ALA A 184 -42.82 35.76 12.66
C ALA A 184 -43.72 36.90 12.18
N ILE A 185 -43.87 37.06 10.87
CA ILE A 185 -44.71 38.10 10.27
C ILE A 185 -46.17 37.87 10.60
N GLN A 186 -46.65 36.64 10.47
CA GLN A 186 -48.02 36.28 10.84
C GLN A 186 -48.28 36.59 12.32
N THR A 187 -47.32 36.31 13.20
CA THR A 187 -47.41 36.60 14.64
C THR A 187 -47.45 38.12 14.87
N ILE A 188 -46.57 38.90 14.24
CA ILE A 188 -46.57 40.37 14.36
C ILE A 188 -47.91 40.95 13.90
N ILE A 189 -48.41 40.55 12.72
CA ILE A 189 -49.70 41.02 12.20
C ILE A 189 -50.82 40.65 13.17
N ARG A 190 -50.84 39.41 13.68
CA ARG A 190 -51.83 38.96 14.66
C ARG A 190 -51.81 39.80 15.93
N VAL A 191 -50.62 40.10 16.45
CA VAL A 191 -50.46 40.92 17.65
C VAL A 191 -50.95 42.34 17.42
N VAL A 192 -50.60 42.96 16.29
CA VAL A 192 -51.06 44.31 15.92
C VAL A 192 -52.59 44.33 15.79
N LEU A 193 -53.17 43.38 15.05
CA LEU A 193 -54.63 43.27 14.89
C LEU A 193 -55.37 42.98 16.21
N SER A 194 -54.73 42.29 17.15
CA SER A 194 -55.31 42.01 18.47
C SER A 194 -55.10 43.15 19.47
N GLY A 195 -54.20 44.10 19.16
CA GLY A 195 -53.93 45.29 19.96
C GLY A 195 -54.85 46.45 19.58
N ASP A 196 -55.28 46.49 18.32
CA ASP A 196 -56.21 47.47 17.78
C ASP A 196 -57.63 47.25 18.36
N ASN A 197 -58.06 48.13 19.26
CA ASN A 197 -59.38 48.08 19.87
C ASN A 197 -60.43 48.90 19.10
N ASP A 198 -60.01 49.93 18.38
CA ASP A 198 -60.89 50.88 17.70
C ASP A 198 -61.08 50.54 16.20
N ARG A 199 -60.37 49.52 15.71
CA ARG A 199 -60.42 48.95 14.35
C ARG A 199 -60.06 49.98 13.28
N ASN A 200 -59.23 50.96 13.64
CA ASN A 200 -58.80 51.99 12.72
C ASN A 200 -57.55 51.56 11.91
N PHE A 201 -56.93 50.42 12.25
CA PHE A 201 -55.68 49.90 11.68
C PHE A 201 -54.49 50.86 11.74
N LEU A 202 -54.54 51.85 12.63
CA LEU A 202 -53.53 52.87 12.88
C LEU A 202 -52.99 52.71 14.30
N VAL A 203 -51.69 52.43 14.41
CA VAL A 203 -51.06 52.26 15.72
C VAL A 203 -50.80 53.63 16.36
N GLU A 204 -51.59 53.98 17.38
CA GLU A 204 -51.38 55.21 18.13
C GLU A 204 -50.12 55.13 19.01
N GLY A 205 -49.46 56.27 19.23
CA GLY A 205 -48.20 56.32 20.00
C GLY A 205 -48.28 55.74 21.42
N ASN A 206 -49.48 55.70 22.01
CA ASN A 206 -49.74 55.12 23.33
C ASN A 206 -49.84 53.58 23.29
N GLU A 207 -50.19 53.00 22.15
CA GLU A 207 -50.37 51.56 21.95
C GLU A 207 -49.07 50.86 21.52
N VAL A 208 -48.18 51.60 20.86
CA VAL A 208 -46.83 51.15 20.45
C VAL A 208 -46.08 50.36 21.54
N PRO A 209 -45.96 50.83 22.81
CA PRO A 209 -45.24 50.07 23.84
C PRO A 209 -45.94 48.75 24.22
N GLN A 210 -47.28 48.71 24.21
CA GLN A 210 -48.05 47.51 24.56
C GLN A 210 -47.95 46.46 23.45
N VAL A 211 -48.08 46.88 22.19
CA VAL A 211 -47.90 46.02 21.02
C VAL A 211 -46.47 45.50 20.96
N ALA A 212 -45.46 46.34 21.17
CA ALA A 212 -44.06 45.94 21.17
C ALA A 212 -43.76 44.89 22.25
N LEU A 213 -44.29 45.06 23.47
CA LEU A 213 -44.09 44.08 24.55
C LEU A 213 -44.74 42.74 24.22
N LYS A 214 -45.95 42.76 23.65
CA LYS A 214 -46.68 41.53 23.27
C LYS A 214 -45.96 40.79 22.13
N VAL A 215 -45.45 41.51 21.13
CA VAL A 215 -44.59 40.95 20.07
C VAL A 215 -43.34 40.31 20.70
N TYR A 216 -42.68 40.98 21.65
CA TYR A 216 -41.49 40.45 22.31
C TYR A 216 -41.74 39.13 23.04
N ILE A 217 -42.86 39.01 23.76
CA ILE A 217 -43.21 37.78 24.49
C ILE A 217 -43.53 36.64 23.51
N GLU A 218 -44.36 36.90 22.49
CA GLU A 218 -44.79 35.87 21.54
C GLU A 218 -43.63 35.40 20.62
N LEU A 219 -42.78 36.31 20.15
CA LEU A 219 -41.60 35.94 19.36
C LEU A 219 -40.48 35.34 20.22
N GLY A 220 -40.37 35.75 21.48
CA GLY A 220 -39.43 35.16 22.45
C GLY A 220 -39.75 33.70 22.75
N ALA A 221 -41.04 33.33 22.81
CA ALA A 221 -41.46 31.93 22.94
C ALA A 221 -41.06 31.06 21.74
N GLN A 222 -40.89 31.66 20.57
CA GLN A 222 -40.40 31.01 19.34
C GLN A 222 -38.86 31.06 19.22
N GLY A 223 -38.16 31.59 20.22
CA GLY A 223 -36.71 31.67 20.26
C GLY A 223 -36.09 32.80 19.43
N MET A 224 -36.90 33.72 18.88
CA MET A 224 -36.41 34.87 18.12
C MET A 224 -36.07 36.04 19.02
N LYS A 225 -34.93 36.70 18.77
CA LYS A 225 -34.54 37.92 19.47
C LYS A 225 -35.07 39.13 18.69
N VAL A 226 -35.88 39.93 19.36
CA VAL A 226 -36.45 41.17 18.81
C VAL A 226 -35.82 42.36 19.52
N ASN A 227 -35.21 43.26 18.76
CA ASN A 227 -34.77 44.55 19.31
C ASN A 227 -35.96 45.49 19.47
N LEU A 228 -36.48 45.56 20.70
CA LEU A 228 -37.67 46.33 21.06
C LEU A 228 -37.56 47.81 20.68
N LYS A 229 -36.36 48.42 20.83
CA LYS A 229 -36.15 49.85 20.58
C LYS A 229 -36.28 50.17 19.09
N MET A 230 -35.62 49.37 18.24
CA MET A 230 -35.69 49.56 16.79
C MET A 230 -37.10 49.30 16.26
N PHE A 231 -37.80 48.31 16.83
CA PHE A 231 -39.19 48.03 16.46
C PHE A 231 -40.14 49.18 16.84
N GLN A 232 -39.98 49.77 18.03
CA GLN A 232 -40.75 50.94 18.45
C GLN A 232 -40.48 52.17 17.58
N GLU A 233 -39.23 52.39 17.18
CA GLU A 233 -38.88 53.46 16.25
C GLU A 233 -39.46 53.25 14.84
N ALA A 234 -39.49 52.01 14.36
CA ALA A 234 -40.10 51.64 13.09
C ALA A 234 -41.62 51.87 13.10
N LEU A 235 -42.29 51.47 14.18
CA LEU A 235 -43.73 51.69 14.38
C LEU A 235 -44.10 53.18 14.48
N ARG A 236 -43.24 54.01 15.09
CA ARG A 236 -43.47 55.47 15.15
C ARG A 236 -43.34 56.17 13.80
N LYS A 237 -42.49 55.65 12.92
CA LYS A 237 -42.30 56.20 11.57
C LYS A 237 -43.46 55.82 10.64
N ASN A 238 -43.95 54.59 10.76
CA ASN A 238 -44.99 54.03 9.91
C ASN A 238 -46.18 53.55 10.76
N PRO A 239 -47.20 54.40 10.98
CA PRO A 239 -48.34 54.05 11.83
C PRO A 239 -49.33 53.10 11.16
N SER A 240 -49.29 52.95 9.83
CA SER A 240 -50.21 52.10 9.08
C SER A 240 -49.76 50.63 9.09
N LEU A 241 -50.72 49.72 9.30
CA LEU A 241 -50.53 48.29 9.16
C LEU A 241 -49.97 47.91 7.77
N GLU A 242 -50.40 48.60 6.71
CA GLU A 242 -49.97 48.32 5.34
C GLU A 242 -48.48 48.61 5.15
N ASP A 243 -48.00 49.73 5.70
CA ASP A 243 -46.59 50.12 5.66
C ASP A 243 -45.71 49.19 6.51
N LEU A 244 -46.25 48.68 7.63
CA LEU A 244 -45.58 47.68 8.46
C LEU A 244 -45.45 46.34 7.73
N VAL A 245 -46.50 45.90 7.04
CA VAL A 245 -46.46 44.68 6.22
C VAL A 245 -45.48 44.85 5.05
N GLN A 246 -45.43 46.03 4.42
CA GLN A 246 -44.43 46.31 3.38
C GLN A 246 -43.00 46.30 3.93
N MET A 247 -42.77 46.89 5.11
CA MET A 247 -41.47 46.84 5.78
C MET A 247 -41.04 45.39 6.09
N LEU A 248 -41.96 44.58 6.61
CA LEU A 248 -41.70 43.17 6.90
C LEU A 248 -41.46 42.34 5.63
N LYS A 249 -42.20 42.61 4.55
CA LYS A 249 -41.96 41.99 3.24
C LYS A 249 -40.61 42.38 2.65
N ASN A 250 -40.17 43.63 2.86
CA ASN A 250 -38.85 44.07 2.42
C ASN A 250 -37.73 43.36 3.19
N ILE A 251 -37.93 43.08 4.49
CA ILE A 251 -36.99 42.29 5.31
C ILE A 251 -36.95 40.81 4.87
N LEU A 252 -38.05 40.25 4.37
CA LEU A 252 -38.06 38.91 3.75
C LEU A 252 -37.35 38.88 2.39
N ASN A 253 -37.61 39.87 1.55
CA ASN A 253 -37.12 39.89 0.16
C ASN A 253 -35.63 40.24 0.07
N THR A 254 -35.08 41.04 0.99
CA THR A 254 -33.64 41.33 1.05
C THR A 254 -32.78 40.09 1.36
N LYS A 255 -33.37 38.99 1.85
CA LYS A 255 -32.67 37.71 2.02
C LYS A 255 -32.82 36.76 0.83
N LYS A 256 -33.79 37.02 -0.06
CA LYS A 256 -34.10 36.15 -1.22
C LYS A 256 -33.35 36.54 -2.49
N GLY A 257 -32.72 37.71 -2.51
CA GLY A 257 -31.89 38.19 -3.61
C GLY A 257 -30.56 38.72 -3.11
N GLU A 258 -29.51 38.39 -3.86
CA GLU A 258 -28.20 39.06 -3.88
C GLU A 258 -27.04 38.42 -3.07
N SER A 259 -26.52 37.32 -3.63
CA SER A 259 -25.07 37.19 -3.88
C SER A 259 -24.69 37.77 -5.26
N THR A 260 -25.42 38.77 -5.75
CA THR A 260 -25.05 39.53 -6.95
C THR A 260 -24.16 40.69 -6.53
N ASP A 261 -22.89 40.52 -6.85
CA ASP A 261 -21.85 41.54 -6.91
C ASP A 261 -22.39 42.79 -7.63
N ASN A 262 -22.74 43.84 -6.88
CA ASN A 262 -22.92 45.17 -7.45
C ASN A 262 -22.65 46.28 -6.42
N ARG A 263 -21.47 46.87 -6.57
CA ARG A 263 -21.10 48.18 -6.03
C ARG A 263 -22.04 49.24 -6.60
N ASN A 264 -23.09 49.57 -5.87
CA ASN A 264 -23.69 50.91 -5.72
C ASN A 264 -25.13 50.75 -5.24
N GLN A 265 -25.34 50.72 -3.93
CA GLN A 265 -26.63 51.09 -3.36
C GLN A 265 -26.44 52.08 -2.21
N GLU A 266 -27.16 53.18 -2.35
CA GLU A 266 -27.37 54.19 -1.33
C GLU A 266 -27.96 53.55 -0.07
N LYS A 267 -27.65 54.16 1.07
CA LYS A 267 -28.00 53.74 2.44
C LYS A 267 -29.52 53.58 2.63
N THR A 268 -30.09 52.45 2.24
CA THR A 268 -31.34 51.96 2.84
C THR A 268 -30.97 51.32 4.18
N GLY A 269 -31.58 51.83 5.25
CA GLY A 269 -31.23 51.50 6.63
C GLY A 269 -31.09 50.01 6.90
N ASP A 270 -30.01 49.68 7.58
CA ASP A 270 -29.76 48.38 8.21
C ASP A 270 -30.85 48.11 9.27
N PHE A 271 -31.89 47.36 8.90
CA PHE A 271 -33.00 46.97 9.78
C PHE A 271 -32.76 45.60 10.44
N GLY A 272 -31.59 45.43 11.07
CA GLY A 272 -31.15 44.23 11.79
C GLY A 272 -31.87 43.91 13.10
N PHE A 273 -33.17 44.23 13.25
CA PHE A 273 -33.88 44.02 14.53
C PHE A 273 -34.28 42.56 14.81
N LEU A 274 -34.29 41.71 13.77
CA LEU A 274 -34.65 40.29 13.80
C LEU A 274 -33.40 39.44 13.56
N GLU A 275 -32.78 39.01 14.66
CA GLU A 275 -31.69 38.04 14.62
C GLU A 275 -32.25 36.65 14.95
N VAL A 276 -32.30 35.80 13.92
CA VAL A 276 -32.73 34.40 14.08
C VAL A 276 -31.51 33.62 14.55
N ASP A 277 -31.43 33.42 15.85
CA ASP A 277 -30.32 32.79 16.55
C ASP A 277 -30.40 31.25 16.41
N LEU A 278 -30.18 30.73 15.20
CA LEU A 278 -30.24 29.27 14.91
C LEU A 278 -29.09 28.48 15.56
N ASP A 279 -28.08 29.16 16.11
CA ASP A 279 -26.89 28.53 16.68
C ASP A 279 -27.05 28.11 18.15
N LYS A 280 -28.19 28.38 18.79
CA LYS A 280 -28.44 27.92 20.17
C LYS A 280 -28.45 26.40 20.35
N HIS A 281 -28.55 25.62 19.27
CA HIS A 281 -28.42 24.16 19.32
C HIS A 281 -27.01 23.64 18.98
N LYS A 282 -26.08 24.48 18.52
CA LYS A 282 -24.68 24.07 18.26
C LYS A 282 -23.83 23.96 19.53
N ASN A 283 -24.37 24.36 20.68
CA ASN A 283 -23.68 24.26 21.97
C ASN A 283 -24.26 23.18 22.88
N LYS A 284 -24.70 22.06 22.30
CA LYS A 284 -24.53 20.78 23.01
C LYS A 284 -23.09 20.38 22.77
N GLU A 285 -22.29 20.55 23.81
CA GLU A 285 -20.90 20.17 23.96
C GLU A 285 -20.56 19.04 22.99
N LYS A 286 -19.58 19.29 22.10
CA LYS A 286 -18.91 18.19 21.41
C LYS A 286 -18.53 17.20 22.52
N PRO A 287 -19.03 15.95 22.49
CA PRO A 287 -18.68 14.99 23.53
C PRO A 287 -17.16 15.00 23.63
N SER A 288 -16.66 15.12 24.86
CA SER A 288 -15.23 15.01 25.10
C SER A 288 -14.76 13.74 24.41
N LYS A 289 -13.54 13.73 23.86
CA LYS A 289 -12.97 12.47 23.33
C LYS A 289 -13.09 11.34 24.35
N GLU A 290 -13.09 11.68 25.63
CA GLU A 290 -13.27 10.75 26.75
C GLU A 290 -14.68 10.13 26.80
N ASP A 291 -15.74 10.90 26.53
CA ASP A 291 -17.11 10.38 26.51
C ASP A 291 -17.35 9.40 25.36
N PHE A 292 -16.69 9.64 24.22
CA PHE A 292 -16.77 8.75 23.05
C PHE A 292 -16.15 7.37 23.33
N TRP A 293 -15.04 7.31 24.08
CA TRP A 293 -14.41 6.05 24.46
C TRP A 293 -15.23 5.27 25.50
N VAL A 294 -15.87 5.97 26.44
CA VAL A 294 -16.72 5.35 27.47
C VAL A 294 -17.97 4.70 26.85
N GLU A 295 -18.56 5.29 25.81
CA GLU A 295 -19.72 4.73 25.12
C GLU A 295 -19.34 3.52 24.23
N TYR A 296 -18.13 3.52 23.65
CA TYR A 296 -17.60 2.37 22.91
C TYR A 296 -17.34 1.17 23.82
N GLU A 297 -16.70 1.37 24.98
CA GLU A 297 -16.46 0.29 25.95
C GLU A 297 -17.76 -0.29 26.54
N ARG A 298 -18.78 0.56 26.77
CA ARG A 298 -20.09 0.10 27.24
C ARG A 298 -20.77 -0.81 26.23
N ASN A 299 -20.67 -0.51 24.93
CA ASN A 299 -21.30 -1.31 23.88
C ASN A 299 -20.57 -2.64 23.63
N GLU A 300 -19.24 -2.70 23.77
CA GLU A 300 -18.52 -3.99 23.73
C GLU A 300 -18.84 -4.88 24.95
N ALA A 301 -19.00 -4.29 26.14
CA ALA A 301 -19.39 -5.04 27.33
C ALA A 301 -20.80 -5.66 27.22
N PHE A 302 -21.75 -4.96 26.57
CA PHE A 302 -23.08 -5.51 26.33
C PHE A 302 -23.11 -6.56 25.21
N GLY A 303 -22.32 -6.39 24.13
CA GLY A 303 -22.22 -7.37 23.05
C GLY A 303 -21.59 -8.71 23.47
N SER A 304 -20.69 -8.70 24.46
CA SER A 304 -20.11 -9.95 25.00
C SER A 304 -21.05 -10.72 25.93
N SER A 305 -22.03 -10.05 26.56
CA SER A 305 -22.99 -10.71 27.47
C SER A 305 -24.04 -11.52 26.72
N GLU A 306 -24.49 -11.04 25.56
CA GLU A 306 -25.52 -11.73 24.75
C GLU A 306 -25.00 -13.03 24.12
N ALA A 307 -23.70 -13.14 23.87
CA ALA A 307 -23.08 -14.36 23.34
C ALA A 307 -22.93 -15.47 24.41
N ALA A 308 -22.98 -15.15 25.70
CA ALA A 308 -22.78 -16.10 26.79
C ALA A 308 -24.06 -16.85 27.23
N HIS A 309 -25.25 -16.37 26.85
CA HIS A 309 -26.53 -16.98 27.22
C HIS A 309 -27.19 -17.83 26.11
N SER A 310 -26.51 -18.06 24.98
CA SER A 310 -26.96 -18.93 23.90
C SER A 310 -26.17 -20.25 23.83
N LYS A 311 -26.11 -20.97 24.97
CA LYS A 311 -25.68 -22.37 25.06
C LYS A 311 -26.55 -23.15 26.04
#